data_AF-A0A8T3T305-F1
#
_entry.id   AF-A0A8T3T305-F1
#
_cell.length_a   1.000
_cell.length_b   1.000
_cell.length_c   1.000
_cell.angle_alpha   90.00
_cell.angle_beta   90.00
_cell.angle_gamma   90.00
#
_symmetry.space_group_name_H-M   'P 1'
#
loop_
_entity.id
_entity.type
_entity.pdbx_description
1 polymer ?
#
loop_
_entity_poly.entity_id
_entity_poly.type
_entity_poly.pdbx_seq_one_letter_code
_entity_poly.pdbx_strand_id
1 'polypeptide(L)'
;MTAELAAPQLSVSTVTTTGSLLESHLDRLRRLRPAVDTSGPVARHRQARAQQLADSLGGWVERGEAGAVVVLETRLTLPLAAERLASLPYHFDPSCPLVCLDTETTGLGTGTGTLAFLAGLGWWEGDTYRLRQMILPDHADEPAFLSAVESAIPPDAWLVTYNGRGFDWPLLVARFRLHARPEPMTAGHLDLLPIARQLWRHRLGDARLRTVEAGVAGVRRRHDLPGALIPARYFAYLRTGRGDLLSEVARHNRQDVLSLALLLARLSERFAAGGDRAGAHPGDLAALGRAFVRRRRYEEALECYEGALESAARRPWEAASSVWRPFRSEAGGTPLVDRLCSDRARVLARMGRRAEAAASWTALAEDGGSLAALSWIELAKHREHVERDLPGALEAARRAARMAERARLTGRPRLEVERDLRSRLPRLRGRLGRSSVPGVRLTGWAPAGPGAAELIEPFSHRPGIGQARQPPSLDCQTGDHRGQVQGAPRRPGSAAGPANPGGNHGGQERITRADQVTDAAGGHGRHAAHPEAALQPPHVQRTTLAGGEHQLLARARQ
;
A
#
# COMPACT_ATOMS: atom_id res chain seq x y z
N MET A 1 47.63 -40.98 -49.42
CA MET A 1 46.27 -40.42 -49.33
C MET A 1 45.46 -41.31 -48.40
N THR A 2 44.91 -40.69 -47.34
CA THR A 2 43.62 -40.96 -46.68
C THR A 2 43.21 -42.40 -46.36
N ALA A 3 43.06 -42.71 -45.08
CA ALA A 3 41.76 -42.66 -44.37
C ALA A 3 41.92 -43.31 -42.99
N GLU A 4 41.74 -42.55 -41.92
CA GLU A 4 41.82 -43.01 -40.54
C GLU A 4 40.41 -43.22 -39.97
N LEU A 5 40.25 -44.39 -39.35
CA LEU A 5 39.09 -44.90 -38.65
C LEU A 5 39.16 -44.56 -37.15
N ALA A 6 37.97 -44.55 -36.54
CA ALA A 6 37.68 -44.94 -35.16
C ALA A 6 38.08 -44.00 -33.99
N ALA A 7 37.06 -43.68 -33.20
CA ALA A 7 37.17 -43.05 -31.89
C ALA A 7 37.86 -43.95 -30.85
N PRO A 8 38.57 -43.36 -29.86
CA PRO A 8 38.78 -44.02 -28.59
C PRO A 8 38.10 -43.27 -27.42
N GLN A 9 37.68 -44.09 -26.47
CA GLN A 9 37.11 -43.74 -25.18
C GLN A 9 38.11 -42.93 -24.32
N LEU A 10 37.66 -41.84 -23.71
CA LEU A 10 38.44 -41.10 -22.71
C LEU A 10 38.15 -41.66 -21.32
N SER A 11 39.15 -42.32 -20.76
CA SER A 11 39.24 -42.68 -19.34
C SER A 11 39.51 -41.44 -18.50
N VAL A 12 38.82 -41.36 -17.37
CA VAL A 12 39.02 -40.34 -16.34
C VAL A 12 40.32 -40.66 -15.59
N SER A 13 41.29 -39.75 -15.71
CA SER A 13 42.44 -39.67 -14.81
C SER A 13 42.45 -38.30 -14.17
N THR A 14 42.06 -38.27 -12.89
CA THR A 14 42.16 -37.14 -11.97
C THR A 14 43.62 -36.72 -11.81
N VAL A 15 43.97 -35.52 -12.27
CA VAL A 15 45.20 -34.82 -11.86
C VAL A 15 44.78 -33.51 -11.19
N THR A 16 45.04 -33.47 -9.89
CA THR A 16 44.75 -32.42 -8.93
C THR A 16 45.69 -31.22 -9.14
N THR A 17 45.50 -30.45 -10.21
CA THR A 17 46.31 -29.25 -10.50
C THR A 17 45.46 -28.05 -10.95
N THR A 18 44.26 -27.90 -10.43
CA THR A 18 43.37 -26.77 -10.76
C THR A 18 43.35 -25.68 -9.69
N GLY A 19 43.74 -25.98 -8.44
CA GLY A 19 43.79 -25.02 -7.33
C GLY A 19 44.87 -23.95 -7.50
N SER A 20 46.11 -24.35 -7.80
CA SER A 20 47.26 -23.42 -7.82
C SER A 20 47.25 -22.47 -9.02
N LEU A 21 46.71 -22.89 -10.17
CA LEU A 21 46.58 -22.04 -11.36
C LEU A 21 45.45 -21.03 -11.20
N LEU A 22 44.31 -21.42 -10.63
CA LEU A 22 43.21 -20.50 -10.35
C LEU A 22 43.62 -19.48 -9.28
N GLU A 23 44.26 -19.91 -8.18
CA GLU A 23 44.79 -19.01 -7.17
C GLU A 23 45.87 -18.09 -7.72
N SER A 24 46.83 -18.60 -8.50
CA SER A 24 47.86 -17.76 -9.14
C SER A 24 47.26 -16.79 -10.14
N HIS A 25 46.21 -17.18 -10.87
CA HIS A 25 45.51 -16.31 -11.82
C HIS A 25 44.70 -15.23 -11.09
N LEU A 26 43.99 -15.58 -10.02
CA LEU A 26 43.28 -14.63 -9.16
C LEU A 26 44.24 -13.68 -8.45
N ASP A 27 45.39 -14.16 -8.00
CA ASP A 27 46.44 -13.33 -7.42
C ASP A 27 47.09 -12.42 -8.46
N ARG A 28 47.28 -12.89 -9.69
CA ARG A 28 47.75 -12.05 -10.79
C ARG A 28 46.73 -10.97 -11.13
N LEU A 29 45.43 -11.30 -11.15
CA LEU A 29 44.35 -10.33 -11.34
C LEU A 29 44.24 -9.33 -10.18
N ARG A 30 44.44 -9.78 -8.92
CA ARG A 30 44.51 -8.89 -7.74
C ARG A 30 45.71 -7.95 -7.80
N ARG A 31 46.87 -8.43 -8.28
CA ARG A 31 48.09 -7.62 -8.49
C ARG A 31 47.99 -6.69 -9.71
N LEU A 32 47.16 -7.05 -10.70
CA LEU A 32 46.84 -6.21 -11.86
C LEU A 32 45.72 -5.21 -11.58
N ARG A 33 45.02 -5.31 -10.44
CA ARG A 33 44.09 -4.29 -9.97
C ARG A 33 44.96 -3.06 -9.66
N PRO A 34 44.92 -1.99 -10.48
CA PRO A 34 45.80 -0.86 -10.24
C PRO A 34 45.49 -0.33 -8.86
N ALA A 35 46.52 -0.09 -8.03
CA ALA A 35 46.35 0.83 -6.92
C ALA A 35 45.79 2.11 -7.53
N VAL A 36 44.60 2.54 -7.08
CA VAL A 36 44.00 3.77 -7.58
C VAL A 36 45.00 4.87 -7.27
N ASP A 37 45.66 5.43 -8.28
CA ASP A 37 46.54 6.57 -8.10
C ASP A 37 45.68 7.74 -7.63
N THR A 38 45.74 8.01 -6.33
CA THR A 38 45.00 9.08 -5.65
C THR A 38 45.71 10.43 -5.73
N SER A 39 46.90 10.49 -6.35
CA SER A 39 47.82 11.63 -6.31
C SER A 39 48.13 12.25 -7.69
N GLY A 40 47.89 11.52 -8.76
CA GLY A 40 48.10 11.95 -10.14
C GLY A 40 47.18 13.11 -10.61
N PRO A 41 47.46 13.70 -11.79
CA PRO A 41 46.70 14.82 -12.35
C PRO A 41 45.20 14.52 -12.50
N VAL A 42 44.85 13.29 -12.86
CA VAL A 42 43.45 12.82 -12.99
C VAL A 42 42.74 12.81 -11.63
N ALA A 43 43.40 12.34 -10.58
CA ALA A 43 42.85 12.33 -9.23
C ALA A 43 42.66 13.75 -8.69
N ARG A 44 43.61 14.65 -8.95
CA ARG A 44 43.48 16.08 -8.61
C ARG A 44 42.31 16.74 -9.33
N HIS A 45 42.11 16.45 -10.62
CA HIS A 45 40.97 16.97 -11.37
C HIS A 45 39.64 16.47 -10.80
N ARG A 46 39.53 15.18 -10.46
CA ARG A 46 38.34 14.60 -9.81
C ARG A 46 38.06 15.25 -8.45
N GLN A 47 39.09 15.45 -7.62
CA GLN A 47 38.94 16.13 -6.33
C GLN A 47 38.46 17.57 -6.50
N ALA A 48 39.03 18.32 -7.46
CA ALA A 48 38.58 19.67 -7.76
C ALA A 48 37.13 19.72 -8.24
N ARG A 49 36.73 18.76 -9.10
CA ARG A 49 35.33 18.62 -9.56
C ARG A 49 34.37 18.36 -8.41
N ALA A 50 34.71 17.44 -7.50
CA ALA A 50 33.90 17.16 -6.31
C ALA A 50 33.74 18.41 -5.42
N GLN A 51 34.83 19.15 -5.20
CA GLN A 51 34.79 20.38 -4.41
C GLN A 51 33.92 21.46 -5.08
N GLN A 52 34.09 21.69 -6.39
CA GLN A 52 33.28 22.64 -7.14
C GLN A 52 31.77 22.30 -7.08
N LEU A 53 31.44 21.01 -7.18
CA LEU A 53 30.06 20.55 -7.04
C LEU A 53 29.52 20.80 -5.63
N ALA A 54 30.31 20.50 -4.58
CA ALA A 54 29.93 20.79 -3.20
C ALA A 54 29.68 22.28 -2.97
N ASP A 55 30.58 23.15 -3.45
CA ASP A 55 30.44 24.60 -3.33
C ASP A 55 29.19 25.11 -4.06
N SER A 56 28.89 24.56 -5.24
CA SER A 56 27.71 24.94 -6.04
C SER A 56 26.39 24.55 -5.40
N LEU A 57 26.37 23.47 -4.60
CA LEU A 57 25.17 22.92 -3.97
C LEU A 57 25.05 23.29 -2.49
N GLY A 58 26.06 23.92 -1.89
CA GLY A 58 26.10 24.22 -0.46
C GLY A 58 26.34 22.98 0.42
N GLY A 59 27.14 22.03 -0.06
CA GLY A 59 27.49 20.79 0.62
C GLY A 59 28.94 20.71 1.08
N TRP A 60 29.38 19.50 1.40
CA TRP A 60 30.79 19.18 1.63
C TRP A 60 31.20 17.90 0.89
N VAL A 61 32.51 17.67 0.79
CA VAL A 61 33.06 16.46 0.18
C VAL A 61 33.48 15.48 1.27
N GLU A 62 33.00 14.24 1.19
CA GLU A 62 33.54 13.12 1.97
C GLU A 62 34.43 12.25 1.09
N ARG A 63 35.56 11.81 1.66
CA ARG A 63 36.55 10.98 0.95
C ARG A 63 36.46 9.55 1.46
N GLY A 64 36.41 8.60 0.53
CA GLY A 64 36.41 7.16 0.83
C GLY A 64 37.61 6.43 0.24
N GLU A 65 37.64 5.10 0.40
CA GLU A 65 38.76 4.21 -0.01
C GLU A 65 39.17 4.34 -1.48
N ALA A 66 38.33 4.87 -2.37
CA ALA A 66 38.65 5.05 -3.78
C ALA A 66 37.82 6.16 -4.47
N GLY A 67 37.63 7.31 -3.83
CA GLY A 67 36.94 8.44 -4.45
C GLY A 67 36.39 9.48 -3.47
N ALA A 68 35.58 10.38 -4.01
CA ALA A 68 34.89 11.43 -3.30
C ALA A 68 33.38 11.35 -3.53
N VAL A 69 32.60 11.67 -2.50
CA VAL A 69 31.15 11.85 -2.60
C VAL A 69 30.80 13.24 -2.11
N VAL A 70 29.90 13.92 -2.82
CA VAL A 70 29.38 15.21 -2.37
C VAL A 70 28.15 14.97 -1.50
N VAL A 71 28.14 15.55 -0.31
CA VAL A 71 27.08 15.33 0.68
C VAL A 71 26.36 16.64 0.96
N LEU A 72 25.03 16.59 0.88
CA LEU A 72 24.13 17.64 1.36
C LEU A 72 23.39 17.12 2.59
N GLU A 73 23.16 17.97 3.58
CA GLU A 73 22.36 17.62 4.75
C GLU A 73 21.29 18.66 5.03
N THR A 74 20.13 18.18 5.42
CA THR A 74 19.00 18.98 5.87
C THR A 74 18.47 18.38 7.16
N ARG A 75 18.15 19.24 8.12
CA ARG A 75 17.43 18.86 9.34
C ARG A 75 16.18 19.69 9.45
N LEU A 76 15.07 19.05 9.82
CA LEU A 76 13.81 19.73 10.09
C LEU A 76 13.08 19.03 11.22
N THR A 77 12.28 19.79 11.96
CA THR A 77 11.35 19.22 12.94
C THR A 77 10.21 18.56 12.21
N LEU A 78 10.12 17.23 12.32
CA LEU A 78 9.07 16.42 11.71
C LEU A 78 8.82 15.21 12.64
N PRO A 79 8.05 15.41 13.73
CA PRO A 79 7.82 14.35 14.71
C PRO A 79 7.08 13.18 14.07
N LEU A 80 7.45 11.96 14.47
CA LEU A 80 6.79 10.74 14.06
C LEU A 80 6.55 9.85 15.27
N ALA A 81 5.28 9.65 15.61
CA ALA A 81 4.88 8.60 16.56
C ALA A 81 4.93 7.24 15.84
N ALA A 82 6.13 6.70 15.68
CA ALA A 82 6.41 5.52 14.85
C ALA A 82 5.74 4.26 15.42
N GLU A 83 5.75 4.11 16.74
CA GLU A 83 5.13 3.01 17.50
C GLU A 83 3.64 2.85 17.18
N ARG A 84 2.93 3.94 16.90
CA ARG A 84 1.51 3.89 16.52
C ARG A 84 1.32 3.16 15.20
N LEU A 85 2.28 3.25 14.29
CA LEU A 85 2.17 2.60 12.99
C LEU A 85 2.12 1.07 13.08
N ALA A 86 2.59 0.46 14.18
CA ALA A 86 2.48 -0.98 14.43
C ALA A 86 1.01 -1.46 14.42
N SER A 87 0.09 -0.57 14.75
CA SER A 87 -1.35 -0.87 14.75
C SER A 87 -1.93 -1.04 13.33
N LEU A 88 -1.24 -0.62 12.28
CA LEU A 88 -1.72 -0.72 10.90
C LEU A 88 -1.64 -2.17 10.37
N PRO A 89 -2.42 -2.55 9.33
CA PRO A 89 -2.45 -3.92 8.81
C PRO A 89 -1.26 -4.27 7.88
N TYR A 90 -0.18 -3.50 7.96
CA TYR A 90 1.01 -3.63 7.13
C TYR A 90 2.10 -4.38 7.88
N HIS A 91 2.89 -5.16 7.15
CA HIS A 91 3.94 -5.98 7.76
C HIS A 91 5.22 -5.17 7.85
N PHE A 92 5.43 -4.50 8.98
CA PHE A 92 6.70 -3.88 9.33
C PHE A 92 6.87 -3.72 10.83
N ASP A 93 8.12 -3.59 11.27
CA ASP A 93 8.48 -3.33 12.65
C ASP A 93 8.89 -1.85 12.81
N PRO A 94 8.05 -0.99 13.41
CA PRO A 94 8.39 0.41 13.63
C PRO A 94 9.32 0.64 14.81
N SER A 95 9.68 -0.39 15.59
CA SER A 95 10.70 -0.26 16.65
C SER A 95 12.12 -0.23 16.08
N CYS A 96 12.30 -0.73 14.85
CA CYS A 96 13.52 -0.60 14.09
C CYS A 96 13.70 0.82 13.54
N PRO A 97 14.95 1.28 13.33
CA PRO A 97 15.21 2.55 12.65
C PRO A 97 14.54 2.59 11.26
N LEU A 98 13.72 3.61 11.00
CA LEU A 98 13.11 3.83 9.68
C LEU A 98 14.02 4.71 8.83
N VAL A 99 14.46 4.18 7.68
CA VAL A 99 15.32 4.90 6.72
C VAL A 99 14.59 5.07 5.40
N CYS A 100 14.16 6.29 5.13
CA CYS A 100 13.57 6.68 3.85
C CYS A 100 14.65 6.73 2.77
N LEU A 101 14.39 6.16 1.60
CA LEU A 101 15.32 6.12 0.46
C LEU A 101 14.60 6.48 -0.84
N ASP A 102 15.27 7.33 -1.63
CA ASP A 102 14.94 7.64 -3.03
C ASP A 102 16.24 7.86 -3.81
N THR A 103 16.28 7.44 -5.07
CA THR A 103 17.49 7.56 -5.92
C THR A 103 17.21 8.28 -7.24
N GLU A 104 18.22 9.00 -7.73
CA GLU A 104 18.25 9.51 -9.09
C GLU A 104 19.26 8.74 -9.92
N THR A 105 18.85 8.37 -11.12
CA THR A 105 19.58 7.42 -11.95
C THR A 105 19.90 7.98 -13.32
N THR A 106 20.92 7.42 -13.99
CA THR A 106 21.29 7.79 -15.36
C THR A 106 20.36 7.24 -16.43
N GLY A 107 19.28 6.55 -16.04
CA GLY A 107 18.32 5.95 -16.96
C GLY A 107 17.17 5.22 -16.24
N LEU A 108 16.11 4.93 -16.98
CA LEU A 108 14.88 4.32 -16.45
C LEU A 108 14.94 2.79 -16.32
N GLY A 109 16.01 2.16 -16.80
CA GLY A 109 16.19 0.71 -16.75
C GLY A 109 17.06 0.26 -15.57
N THR A 110 16.90 -0.99 -15.15
CA THR A 110 17.73 -1.65 -14.11
C THR A 110 18.95 -2.38 -14.69
N GLY A 111 19.29 -2.13 -15.96
CA GLY A 111 20.43 -2.76 -16.64
C GLY A 111 21.78 -2.33 -16.05
N THR A 112 22.84 -3.09 -16.35
CA THR A 112 24.20 -2.91 -15.79
C THR A 112 24.85 -1.55 -16.10
N GLY A 113 24.35 -0.83 -17.12
CA GLY A 113 24.82 0.51 -17.49
C GLY A 113 24.16 1.67 -16.72
N THR A 114 23.08 1.41 -15.97
CA THR A 114 22.42 2.45 -15.17
C THR A 114 23.16 2.62 -13.83
N LEU A 115 23.44 3.88 -13.49
CA LEU A 115 24.09 4.30 -12.25
C LEU A 115 23.08 5.08 -11.40
N ALA A 116 23.08 4.85 -10.09
CA ALA A 116 22.54 5.82 -9.14
C ALA A 116 23.62 6.89 -8.95
N PHE A 117 23.31 8.13 -9.34
CA PHE A 117 24.25 9.23 -9.16
C PHE A 117 23.86 10.14 -7.98
N LEU A 118 22.66 9.97 -7.45
CA LEU A 118 22.22 10.64 -6.24
C LEU A 118 21.36 9.67 -5.41
N ALA A 119 21.66 9.57 -4.12
CA ALA A 119 20.87 8.81 -3.16
C ALA A 119 20.49 9.73 -2.01
N GLY A 120 19.19 9.94 -1.83
CA GLY A 120 18.65 10.64 -0.67
C GLY A 120 18.25 9.63 0.40
N LEU A 121 18.83 9.77 1.59
CA LEU A 121 18.47 9.00 2.78
C LEU A 121 17.91 9.93 3.83
N GLY A 122 16.85 9.52 4.53
CA GLY A 122 16.36 10.28 5.67
C GLY A 122 15.81 9.43 6.80
N TRP A 123 16.11 9.83 8.04
CA TRP A 123 15.77 9.10 9.25
C TRP A 123 15.46 10.07 10.40
N TRP A 124 14.89 9.54 11.48
CA TRP A 124 14.53 10.31 12.66
C TRP A 124 15.60 10.21 13.75
N GLU A 125 15.93 11.36 14.33
CA GLU A 125 16.73 11.54 15.54
C GLU A 125 15.85 12.28 16.56
N GLY A 126 15.02 11.52 17.30
CA GLY A 126 13.92 12.08 18.10
C GLY A 126 12.86 12.74 17.20
N ASP A 127 12.49 13.98 17.51
CA ASP A 127 11.54 14.77 16.71
C ASP A 127 12.17 15.44 15.47
N THR A 128 13.49 15.26 15.27
CA THR A 128 14.22 15.83 14.14
C THR A 128 14.35 14.79 13.04
N TYR A 129 13.89 15.14 11.84
CA TYR A 129 14.17 14.37 10.64
C TYR A 129 15.45 14.88 9.98
N ARG A 130 16.44 13.99 9.88
CA ARG A 130 17.71 14.24 9.22
C ARG A 130 17.67 13.61 7.84
N LEU A 131 17.91 14.42 6.82
CA LEU A 131 17.99 14.02 5.42
C LEU A 131 19.40 14.28 4.92
N ARG A 132 20.03 13.23 4.39
CA ARG A 132 21.37 13.24 3.80
C ARG A 132 21.29 12.82 2.34
N GLN A 133 21.77 13.67 1.44
CA GLN A 133 21.87 13.38 0.01
C GLN A 133 23.33 13.14 -0.34
N MET A 134 23.62 11.98 -0.92
CA MET A 134 24.95 11.64 -1.42
C MET A 134 24.91 11.76 -2.94
N ILE A 135 25.86 12.47 -3.52
CA ILE A 135 25.91 12.79 -4.95
C ILE A 135 27.25 12.33 -5.51
N LEU A 136 27.20 11.59 -6.61
CA LEU A 136 28.34 11.05 -7.32
C LEU A 136 28.96 12.15 -8.21
N PRO A 137 30.17 12.66 -7.92
CA PRO A 137 30.76 13.74 -8.70
C PRO A 137 31.33 13.27 -10.05
N ASP A 138 31.75 12.01 -10.15
CA ASP A 138 32.23 11.36 -11.37
C ASP A 138 31.94 9.85 -11.30
N HIS A 139 31.82 9.16 -12.43
CA HIS A 139 31.59 7.71 -12.44
C HIS A 139 32.67 6.92 -11.71
N ALA A 140 33.92 7.38 -11.78
CA ALA A 140 35.03 6.71 -11.13
C ALA A 140 35.01 6.83 -9.59
N ASP A 141 34.15 7.69 -9.03
CA ASP A 141 33.95 7.91 -7.60
C ASP A 141 32.89 6.98 -6.98
N GLU A 142 32.29 6.09 -7.77
CA GLU A 142 31.21 5.20 -7.31
C GLU A 142 31.56 4.36 -6.07
N PRO A 143 32.80 3.85 -5.88
CA PRO A 143 33.16 3.15 -4.65
C PRO A 143 32.96 3.99 -3.38
N ALA A 144 33.27 5.29 -3.43
CA ALA A 144 33.07 6.19 -2.29
C ALA A 144 31.59 6.48 -2.06
N PHE A 145 30.82 6.65 -3.14
CA PHE A 145 29.37 6.81 -3.07
C PHE A 145 28.67 5.60 -2.42
N LEU A 146 28.99 4.38 -2.87
CA LEU A 146 28.42 3.16 -2.29
C LEU A 146 28.81 2.96 -0.83
N SER A 147 30.06 3.30 -0.48
CA SER A 147 30.51 3.27 0.91
C SER A 147 29.75 4.24 1.80
N ALA A 148 29.41 5.44 1.29
CA ALA A 148 28.64 6.42 2.03
C ALA A 148 27.18 5.97 2.23
N VAL A 149 26.57 5.37 1.20
CA VAL A 149 25.22 4.78 1.30
C VAL A 149 25.19 3.64 2.32
N GLU A 150 26.17 2.73 2.24
CA GLU A 150 26.30 1.61 3.18
C GLU A 150 26.47 2.09 4.62
N SER A 151 27.36 3.05 4.86
CA SER A 151 27.61 3.59 6.21
C SER A 151 26.41 4.33 6.82
N ALA A 152 25.48 4.78 5.98
CA ALA A 152 24.31 5.54 6.41
C ALA A 152 23.08 4.67 6.70
N ILE A 153 23.10 3.37 6.36
CA ILE A 153 21.98 2.45 6.57
C ILE A 153 22.36 1.45 7.69
N PRO A 154 21.79 1.59 8.89
CA PRO A 154 21.99 0.62 9.97
C PRO A 154 21.54 -0.80 9.56
N PRO A 155 22.24 -1.87 10.00
CA PRO A 155 21.88 -3.25 9.65
C PRO A 155 20.47 -3.69 10.08
N ASP A 156 19.95 -3.08 11.16
CA ASP A 156 18.62 -3.31 11.72
C ASP A 156 17.56 -2.36 11.15
N ALA A 157 17.91 -1.52 10.17
CA ALA A 157 16.99 -0.55 9.60
C ALA A 157 15.89 -1.20 8.77
N TRP A 158 14.71 -0.59 8.81
CA TRP A 158 13.63 -0.79 7.85
C TRP A 158 13.71 0.28 6.77
N LEU A 159 13.97 -0.15 5.53
CA LEU A 159 13.92 0.76 4.38
C LEU A 159 12.48 1.19 4.12
N VAL A 160 12.27 2.48 3.88
CA VAL A 160 11.00 3.05 3.47
C VAL A 160 11.19 3.69 2.11
N THR A 161 10.44 3.25 1.11
CA THR A 161 10.56 3.79 -0.26
C THR A 161 9.20 3.99 -0.90
N TYR A 162 9.15 4.67 -2.03
CA TYR A 162 7.98 4.71 -2.89
C TYR A 162 8.29 4.01 -4.21
N ASN A 163 7.77 2.79 -4.41
CA ASN A 163 8.12 1.92 -5.54
C ASN A 163 9.56 1.38 -5.52
N GLY A 164 10.40 1.77 -4.57
CA GLY A 164 11.82 1.38 -4.57
C GLY A 164 12.11 -0.10 -4.37
N ARG A 165 11.15 -0.93 -3.96
CA ARG A 165 11.34 -2.39 -3.94
C ARG A 165 11.50 -2.96 -5.35
N GLY A 166 10.87 -2.34 -6.34
CA GLY A 166 10.96 -2.75 -7.74
C GLY A 166 12.04 -2.01 -8.55
N PHE A 167 12.60 -0.92 -8.02
CA PHE A 167 13.40 0.03 -8.79
C PHE A 167 14.69 0.43 -8.06
N ASP A 168 14.63 1.35 -7.09
CA ASP A 168 15.79 1.93 -6.42
C ASP A 168 16.69 0.88 -5.74
N TRP A 169 16.11 0.02 -4.91
CA TRP A 169 16.88 -0.95 -4.13
C TRP A 169 17.53 -2.04 -5.00
N PRO A 170 16.82 -2.69 -5.93
CA PRO A 170 17.45 -3.62 -6.87
C PRO A 170 18.60 -3.00 -7.67
N LEU A 171 18.51 -1.72 -8.05
CA LEU A 171 19.57 -1.02 -8.75
C LEU A 171 20.80 -0.85 -7.86
N LEU A 172 20.64 -0.36 -6.62
CA LEU A 172 21.75 -0.23 -5.67
C LEU A 172 22.41 -1.59 -5.39
N VAL A 173 21.63 -2.64 -5.16
CA VAL A 173 22.13 -4.01 -4.96
C VAL A 173 22.97 -4.47 -6.15
N ALA A 174 22.52 -4.21 -7.39
CA ALA A 174 23.31 -4.51 -8.58
C ALA A 174 24.63 -3.72 -8.61
N ARG A 175 24.65 -2.46 -8.17
CA ARG A 175 25.88 -1.66 -8.06
C ARG A 175 26.84 -2.22 -7.01
N PHE A 176 26.36 -2.55 -5.80
CA PHE A 176 27.19 -3.20 -4.78
C PHE A 176 27.85 -4.49 -5.29
N ARG A 177 27.07 -5.33 -5.98
CA ARG A 177 27.57 -6.58 -6.57
C ARG A 177 28.62 -6.36 -7.67
N LEU A 178 28.43 -5.38 -8.54
CA LEU A 178 29.42 -5.02 -9.57
C LEU A 178 30.75 -4.56 -8.96
N HIS A 179 30.70 -3.94 -7.79
CA HIS A 179 31.90 -3.55 -7.03
C HIS A 179 32.45 -4.66 -6.12
N ALA A 180 31.88 -5.87 -6.17
CA ALA A 180 32.21 -7.00 -5.29
C ALA A 180 32.15 -6.62 -3.79
N ARG A 181 31.18 -5.78 -3.43
CA ARG A 181 30.88 -5.36 -2.06
C ARG A 181 29.56 -6.01 -1.61
N PRO A 182 29.43 -6.39 -0.33
CA PRO A 182 28.13 -6.78 0.19
C PRO A 182 27.18 -5.58 0.15
N GLU A 183 25.92 -5.82 -0.24
CA GLU A 183 24.87 -4.82 -0.03
C GLU A 183 24.56 -4.65 1.47
N PRO A 184 24.09 -3.47 1.92
CA PRO A 184 23.72 -3.26 3.31
C PRO A 184 22.64 -4.24 3.76
N MET A 185 22.85 -4.88 4.91
CA MET A 185 21.81 -5.66 5.56
C MET A 185 20.69 -4.73 6.03
N THR A 186 19.44 -5.20 5.93
CA THR A 186 18.27 -4.46 6.40
C THR A 186 17.30 -5.43 7.07
N ALA A 187 16.60 -4.97 8.12
CA ALA A 187 15.60 -5.77 8.82
C ALA A 187 14.32 -5.96 8.00
N GLY A 188 14.07 -5.05 7.05
CA GLY A 188 12.94 -5.16 6.14
C GLY A 188 12.79 -3.96 5.21
N HIS A 189 11.71 -3.97 4.44
CA HIS A 189 11.42 -2.96 3.43
C HIS A 189 9.93 -2.65 3.41
N LEU A 190 9.55 -1.43 3.78
CA LEU A 190 8.21 -0.88 3.65
C LEU A 190 8.09 -0.04 2.36
N ASP A 191 7.50 -0.63 1.32
CA ASP A 191 7.17 0.13 0.10
C ASP A 191 5.79 0.79 0.25
N LEU A 192 5.75 2.12 0.13
CA LEU A 192 4.56 2.93 0.31
C LEU A 192 3.63 2.93 -0.92
N LEU A 193 4.10 2.58 -2.13
CA LEU A 193 3.27 2.61 -3.32
C LEU A 193 2.07 1.63 -3.26
N PRO A 194 2.23 0.36 -2.84
CA PRO A 194 1.10 -0.54 -2.62
C PRO A 194 0.08 0.01 -1.61
N ILE A 195 0.57 0.66 -0.55
CA ILE A 195 -0.27 1.28 0.49
C ILE A 195 -1.05 2.46 -0.09
N ALA A 196 -0.37 3.34 -0.83
CA ALA A 196 -0.97 4.49 -1.48
C ALA A 196 -2.04 4.08 -2.52
N ARG A 197 -1.74 3.06 -3.33
CA ARG A 197 -2.70 2.48 -4.29
C ARG A 197 -3.95 1.93 -3.60
N GLN A 198 -3.76 1.27 -2.46
CA GLN A 198 -4.85 0.71 -1.68
C GLN A 198 -5.72 1.82 -1.09
N LEU A 199 -5.12 2.81 -0.44
CA LEU A 199 -5.84 3.81 0.34
C LEU A 199 -6.44 4.91 -0.54
N TRP A 200 -5.65 5.55 -1.40
CA TRP A 200 -6.02 6.86 -1.96
C TRP A 200 -6.38 6.85 -3.45
N ARG A 201 -5.98 5.83 -4.20
CA ARG A 201 -6.18 5.77 -5.65
C ARG A 201 -7.64 5.94 -6.08
N HIS A 202 -8.58 5.48 -5.28
CA HIS A 202 -10.01 5.56 -5.59
C HIS A 202 -10.52 7.00 -5.78
N ARG A 203 -9.86 7.99 -5.16
CA ARG A 203 -10.22 9.42 -5.28
C ARG A 203 -9.17 10.30 -5.94
N LEU A 204 -7.92 9.84 -6.03
CA LEU A 204 -6.82 10.61 -6.64
C LEU A 204 -6.60 10.33 -8.13
N GLY A 205 -7.27 9.33 -8.71
CA GLY A 205 -7.15 8.96 -10.12
C GLY A 205 -5.89 8.13 -10.44
N ASP A 206 -4.74 8.52 -9.90
CA ASP A 206 -3.50 7.74 -9.93
C ASP A 206 -2.85 7.60 -8.54
N ALA A 207 -1.69 6.94 -8.50
CA ALA A 207 -0.88 6.78 -7.30
C ALA A 207 0.57 7.15 -7.59
N ARG A 208 0.82 8.23 -8.34
CA ARG A 208 2.15 8.82 -8.44
C ARG A 208 2.44 9.59 -7.15
N LEU A 209 3.71 9.62 -6.71
CA LEU A 209 4.09 10.28 -5.46
C LEU A 209 3.61 11.74 -5.42
N ARG A 210 3.80 12.49 -6.52
CA ARG A 210 3.30 13.86 -6.71
C ARG A 210 1.78 14.02 -6.54
N THR A 211 1.00 13.05 -7.01
CA THR A 211 -0.46 13.11 -6.87
C THR A 211 -0.85 12.83 -5.42
N VAL A 212 -0.18 11.85 -4.81
CA VAL A 212 -0.43 11.41 -3.44
C VAL A 212 -0.04 12.49 -2.43
N GLU A 213 1.16 13.08 -2.52
CA GLU A 213 1.58 14.18 -1.64
C GLU A 213 0.58 15.36 -1.68
N ALA A 214 0.06 15.69 -2.87
CA ALA A 214 -0.83 16.83 -3.04
C ALA A 214 -2.22 16.56 -2.45
N GLY A 215 -2.73 15.35 -2.67
CA GLY A 215 -4.05 14.94 -2.18
C GLY A 215 -4.10 14.50 -0.71
N VAL A 216 -2.95 14.22 -0.10
CA VAL A 216 -2.84 13.61 1.25
C VAL A 216 -2.06 14.46 2.24
N ALA A 217 -0.93 15.05 1.81
CA ALA A 217 -0.10 15.91 2.64
C ALA A 217 -0.32 17.41 2.35
N GLY A 218 -1.09 17.75 1.31
CA GLY A 218 -1.35 19.14 0.91
C GLY A 218 -0.15 19.85 0.26
N VAL A 219 0.89 19.08 -0.08
CA VAL A 219 2.12 19.60 -0.69
C VAL A 219 1.89 19.78 -2.18
N ARG A 220 2.01 21.01 -2.69
CA ARG A 220 1.89 21.29 -4.14
C ARG A 220 3.25 21.67 -4.72
N ARG A 221 3.83 20.79 -5.53
CA ARG A 221 5.05 21.09 -6.32
C ARG A 221 4.77 22.21 -7.33
N ARG A 222 5.40 23.38 -7.15
CA ARG A 222 5.31 24.54 -8.08
C ARG A 222 6.28 24.45 -9.27
N HIS A 223 7.45 23.85 -9.07
CA HIS A 223 8.51 23.73 -10.07
C HIS A 223 9.04 22.29 -10.07
N ASP A 224 8.32 21.41 -10.76
CA ASP A 224 8.66 19.98 -10.81
C ASP A 224 9.52 19.71 -12.05
N LEU A 225 10.74 19.22 -11.83
CA LEU A 225 11.60 18.74 -12.89
C LEU A 225 11.03 17.40 -13.40
N PRO A 226 10.67 17.27 -14.69
CA PRO A 226 10.25 15.98 -15.21
C PRO A 226 11.38 14.96 -15.04
N GLY A 227 11.09 13.82 -14.40
CA GLY A 227 12.09 12.78 -14.12
C GLY A 227 12.89 12.33 -15.35
N ALA A 228 12.27 12.34 -16.54
CA ALA A 228 12.93 12.02 -17.81
C ALA A 228 14.10 12.96 -18.18
N LEU A 229 14.14 14.18 -17.62
CA LEU A 229 15.21 15.15 -17.86
C LEU A 229 16.38 15.02 -16.87
N ILE A 230 16.20 14.27 -15.79
CA ILE A 230 17.19 14.12 -14.71
C ILE A 230 18.51 13.52 -15.24
N PRO A 231 18.51 12.41 -16.01
CA PRO A 231 19.74 11.87 -16.58
C PRO A 231 20.51 12.87 -17.45
N ALA A 232 19.79 13.63 -18.29
CA ALA A 232 20.40 14.58 -19.22
C ALA A 232 21.15 15.70 -18.48
N ARG A 233 20.62 16.15 -17.33
CA ARG A 233 21.29 17.15 -16.47
C ARG A 233 22.57 16.60 -15.87
N TYR A 234 22.57 15.36 -15.41
CA TYR A 234 23.78 14.71 -14.88
C TYR A 234 24.87 14.57 -15.94
N PHE A 235 24.52 14.11 -17.15
CA PHE A 235 25.50 14.03 -18.23
C PHE A 235 26.00 15.41 -18.69
N ALA A 236 25.15 16.45 -18.66
CA ALA A 236 25.58 17.82 -18.93
C ALA A 236 26.56 18.34 -17.86
N TYR A 237 26.30 18.05 -16.58
CA TYR A 237 27.24 18.33 -15.49
C TYR A 237 28.59 17.65 -15.73
N LEU A 238 28.63 16.34 -16.04
CA LEU A 238 29.89 15.62 -16.26
C LEU A 238 30.74 16.20 -17.42
N ARG A 239 30.08 16.75 -18.45
CA ARG A 239 30.75 17.40 -19.59
C ARG A 239 31.25 18.81 -19.28
N THR A 240 30.51 19.57 -18.48
CA THR A 240 30.73 21.02 -18.31
C THR A 240 31.36 21.40 -16.97
N GLY A 241 31.31 20.51 -15.96
CA GLY A 241 31.68 20.81 -14.58
C GLY A 241 30.69 21.73 -13.85
N ARG A 242 29.58 22.12 -14.48
CA ARG A 242 28.60 23.06 -13.92
C ARG A 242 27.69 22.41 -12.89
N GLY A 243 28.02 22.59 -11.60
CA GLY A 243 27.26 22.02 -10.48
C GLY A 243 25.82 22.55 -10.35
N ASP A 244 25.56 23.77 -10.83
CA ASP A 244 24.21 24.40 -10.81
C ASP A 244 23.16 23.60 -11.60
N LEU A 245 23.59 22.77 -12.56
CA LEU A 245 22.70 21.88 -13.30
C LEU A 245 22.04 20.83 -12.40
N LEU A 246 22.68 20.48 -11.28
CA LEU A 246 22.21 19.48 -10.31
C LEU A 246 21.40 20.07 -9.15
N SER A 247 21.35 21.40 -8.98
CA SER A 247 20.61 22.02 -7.86
C SER A 247 19.12 21.62 -7.85
N GLU A 248 18.49 21.61 -9.02
CA GLU A 248 17.08 21.22 -9.15
C GLU A 248 16.85 19.71 -8.99
N VAL A 249 17.86 18.90 -9.35
CA VAL A 249 17.82 17.45 -9.15
C VAL A 249 17.92 17.12 -7.66
N ALA A 250 18.88 17.74 -6.96
CA ALA A 250 19.00 17.60 -5.51
C ALA A 250 17.73 18.07 -4.79
N ARG A 251 17.14 19.20 -5.22
CA ARG A 251 15.86 19.69 -4.66
C ARG A 251 14.71 18.71 -4.90
N HIS A 252 14.64 18.07 -6.08
CA HIS A 252 13.63 17.06 -6.40
C HIS A 252 13.75 15.84 -5.48
N ASN A 253 14.92 15.21 -5.44
CA ASN A 253 15.15 14.05 -4.57
C ASN A 253 14.92 14.38 -3.09
N ARG A 254 15.35 15.57 -2.62
CA ARG A 254 15.06 16.02 -1.25
C ARG A 254 13.56 16.03 -0.99
N GLN A 255 12.78 16.57 -1.92
CA GLN A 255 11.32 16.60 -1.80
C GLN A 255 10.71 15.19 -1.79
N ASP A 256 11.23 14.27 -2.60
CA ASP A 256 10.72 12.89 -2.68
C ASP A 256 10.98 12.13 -1.38
N VAL A 257 12.18 12.20 -0.83
CA VAL A 257 12.52 11.62 0.49
C VAL A 257 11.67 12.22 1.61
N LEU A 258 11.51 13.55 1.65
CA LEU A 258 10.63 14.21 2.63
C LEU A 258 9.17 13.79 2.48
N SER A 259 8.73 13.52 1.26
CA SER A 259 7.36 13.07 1.00
C SER A 259 7.11 11.70 1.61
N LEU A 260 8.11 10.80 1.63
CA LEU A 260 7.99 9.51 2.33
C LEU A 260 7.75 9.71 3.83
N ALA A 261 8.52 10.60 4.43
CA ALA A 261 8.40 10.94 5.85
C ALA A 261 7.04 11.56 6.20
N LEU A 262 6.57 12.50 5.37
CA LEU A 262 5.25 13.11 5.52
C LEU A 262 4.11 12.09 5.36
N LEU A 263 4.25 11.11 4.46
CA LEU A 263 3.27 10.04 4.29
C LEU A 263 3.23 9.11 5.50
N LEU A 264 4.39 8.77 6.09
CA LEU A 264 4.44 8.02 7.35
C LEU A 264 3.78 8.78 8.50
N ALA A 265 4.10 10.07 8.66
CA ALA A 265 3.47 10.92 9.67
C ALA A 265 1.95 10.96 9.48
N ARG A 266 1.47 11.12 8.24
CA ARG A 266 0.04 11.09 7.93
C ARG A 266 -0.61 9.75 8.24
N LEU A 267 0.07 8.64 7.96
CA LEU A 267 -0.41 7.29 8.31
C LEU A 267 -0.56 7.15 9.84
N SER A 268 0.41 7.65 10.61
CA SER A 268 0.37 7.63 12.07
C SER A 268 -0.75 8.53 12.62
N GLU A 269 -0.85 9.77 12.17
CA GLU A 269 -1.82 10.75 12.67
C GLU A 269 -3.28 10.38 12.38
N ARG A 270 -3.56 9.82 11.19
CA ARG A 270 -4.94 9.60 10.71
C ARG A 270 -5.44 8.19 10.88
N PHE A 271 -4.59 7.19 10.65
CA PHE A 271 -5.06 5.82 10.42
C PHE A 271 -4.64 4.86 11.53
N ALA A 272 -3.52 5.12 12.20
CA ALA A 272 -3.08 4.31 13.33
C ALA A 272 -4.04 4.40 14.54
N ALA A 273 -3.84 3.51 15.51
CA ALA A 273 -4.59 3.50 16.77
C ALA A 273 -4.50 4.88 17.46
N GLY A 274 -5.65 5.34 18.00
CA GLY A 274 -5.83 6.68 18.56
C GLY A 274 -5.75 7.82 17.55
N GLY A 275 -5.69 7.53 16.24
CA GLY A 275 -5.59 8.54 15.18
C GLY A 275 -6.91 9.25 14.94
N ASP A 276 -6.87 10.44 14.32
CA ASP A 276 -8.06 11.17 13.90
C ASP A 276 -8.66 10.55 12.62
N ARG A 277 -9.28 9.37 12.79
CA ARG A 277 -10.02 8.67 11.74
C ARG A 277 -11.27 9.45 11.33
N ALA A 278 -11.90 10.18 12.26
CA ALA A 278 -13.09 10.99 11.99
C ALA A 278 -12.83 12.07 10.92
N GLY A 279 -11.63 12.65 10.92
CA GLY A 279 -11.20 13.59 9.88
C GLY A 279 -10.87 12.97 8.53
N ALA A 280 -10.75 11.64 8.42
CA ALA A 280 -10.36 10.97 7.18
C ALA A 280 -11.52 10.84 6.18
N HIS A 281 -11.15 10.74 4.89
CA HIS A 281 -12.13 10.52 3.82
C HIS A 281 -12.79 9.13 3.97
N PRO A 282 -14.12 8.98 3.81
CA PRO A 282 -14.82 7.71 4.01
C PRO A 282 -14.26 6.57 3.15
N GLY A 283 -13.84 6.87 1.92
CA GLY A 283 -13.25 5.88 1.03
C GLY A 283 -11.84 5.42 1.44
N ASP A 284 -11.06 6.28 2.11
CA ASP A 284 -9.74 5.93 2.67
C ASP A 284 -9.92 4.93 3.82
N LEU A 285 -10.89 5.21 4.72
CA LEU A 285 -11.26 4.31 5.82
C LEU A 285 -11.85 2.99 5.31
N ALA A 286 -12.68 3.04 4.26
CA ALA A 286 -13.19 1.83 3.61
C ALA A 286 -12.03 0.94 3.10
N ALA A 287 -11.00 1.56 2.50
CA ALA A 287 -9.83 0.86 2.02
C ALA A 287 -8.97 0.27 3.15
N LEU A 288 -8.83 1.01 4.25
CA LEU A 288 -8.14 0.53 5.45
C LEU A 288 -8.89 -0.65 6.10
N GLY A 289 -10.21 -0.57 6.24
CA GLY A 289 -11.05 -1.66 6.75
C GLY A 289 -10.88 -2.93 5.92
N ARG A 290 -10.85 -2.83 4.59
CA ARG A 290 -10.56 -3.98 3.71
C ARG A 290 -9.16 -4.57 3.93
N ALA A 291 -8.18 -3.76 4.33
CA ALA A 291 -6.84 -4.25 4.67
C ALA A 291 -6.82 -5.01 5.99
N PHE A 292 -7.52 -4.51 7.02
CA PHE A 292 -7.70 -5.22 8.29
C PHE A 292 -8.45 -6.55 8.11
N VAL A 293 -9.52 -6.59 7.29
CA VAL A 293 -10.23 -7.84 6.96
C VAL A 293 -9.30 -8.90 6.37
N ARG A 294 -8.38 -8.51 5.46
CA ARG A 294 -7.40 -9.45 4.88
C ARG A 294 -6.43 -10.03 5.92
N ARG A 295 -6.21 -9.31 7.02
CA ARG A 295 -5.41 -9.74 8.17
C ARG A 295 -6.24 -10.42 9.27
N ARG A 296 -7.55 -10.63 9.05
CA ARG A 296 -8.50 -11.18 10.04
C ARG A 296 -8.61 -10.36 11.33
N ARG A 297 -8.27 -9.08 11.27
CA ARG A 297 -8.39 -8.09 12.34
C ARG A 297 -9.76 -7.42 12.20
N TYR A 298 -10.79 -8.06 12.74
CA TYR A 298 -12.18 -7.74 12.40
C TYR A 298 -12.71 -6.54 13.20
N GLU A 299 -12.24 -6.40 14.43
CA GLU A 299 -12.54 -5.29 15.33
C GLU A 299 -12.09 -3.96 14.71
N GLU A 300 -10.83 -3.86 14.28
CA GLU A 300 -10.29 -2.66 13.66
C GLU A 300 -10.90 -2.41 12.28
N ALA A 301 -11.27 -3.47 11.56
CA ALA A 301 -12.01 -3.33 10.31
C ALA A 301 -13.39 -2.72 10.55
N LEU A 302 -14.09 -3.13 11.61
CA LEU A 302 -15.39 -2.61 11.99
C LEU A 302 -15.30 -1.12 12.36
N GLU A 303 -14.33 -0.75 13.20
CA GLU A 303 -14.05 0.65 13.55
C GLU A 303 -13.82 1.52 12.31
N CYS A 304 -13.10 0.99 11.31
CA CYS A 304 -12.89 1.70 10.05
C CYS A 304 -14.19 1.92 9.28
N TYR A 305 -15.06 0.91 9.18
CA TYR A 305 -16.32 1.05 8.46
C TYR A 305 -17.32 1.95 9.19
N GLU A 306 -17.36 1.89 10.52
CA GLU A 306 -18.21 2.76 11.35
C GLU A 306 -17.74 4.22 11.26
N GLY A 307 -16.44 4.47 11.43
CA GLY A 307 -15.88 5.81 11.21
C GLY A 307 -16.09 6.33 9.79
N ALA A 308 -16.07 5.45 8.78
CA ALA A 308 -16.37 5.83 7.40
C ALA A 308 -17.83 6.24 7.21
N LEU A 309 -18.78 5.51 7.81
CA LEU A 309 -20.20 5.83 7.78
C LEU A 309 -20.49 7.15 8.50
N GLU A 310 -19.87 7.40 9.66
CA GLU A 310 -19.98 8.67 10.37
C GLU A 310 -19.38 9.84 9.58
N SER A 311 -18.23 9.62 8.92
CA SER A 311 -17.59 10.62 8.06
C SER A 311 -18.45 10.94 6.84
N ALA A 312 -19.11 9.92 6.25
CA ALA A 312 -20.04 10.08 5.14
C ALA A 312 -21.32 10.83 5.57
N ALA A 313 -21.85 10.54 6.76
CA ALA A 313 -23.02 11.23 7.31
C ALA A 313 -22.76 12.73 7.57
N ARG A 314 -21.54 13.08 7.97
CA ARG A 314 -21.10 14.49 8.14
C ARG A 314 -20.92 15.23 6.81
N ARG A 315 -20.71 14.52 5.71
CA ARG A 315 -20.44 15.08 4.38
C ARG A 315 -21.36 14.47 3.31
N PRO A 316 -22.69 14.67 3.43
CA PRO A 316 -23.66 13.92 2.63
C PRO A 316 -23.54 14.19 1.12
N TRP A 317 -23.18 15.41 0.71
CA TRP A 317 -23.00 15.75 -0.70
C TRP A 317 -21.75 15.11 -1.32
N GLU A 318 -20.63 15.05 -0.58
CA GLU A 318 -19.41 14.35 -1.01
C GLU A 318 -19.64 12.84 -1.05
N ALA A 319 -20.36 12.29 -0.07
CA ALA A 319 -20.70 10.88 -0.02
C ALA A 319 -21.66 10.47 -1.13
N ALA A 320 -22.66 11.30 -1.46
CA ALA A 320 -23.62 11.06 -2.53
C ALA A 320 -22.98 11.11 -3.92
N SER A 321 -22.00 11.99 -4.13
CA SER A 321 -21.21 12.06 -5.37
C SER A 321 -20.11 10.97 -5.45
N SER A 322 -19.76 10.36 -4.32
CA SER A 322 -18.75 9.31 -4.23
C SER A 322 -19.29 7.95 -4.69
N VAL A 323 -18.92 7.58 -5.90
CA VAL A 323 -19.23 6.28 -6.47
C VAL A 323 -18.00 5.39 -6.37
N TRP A 324 -18.13 4.26 -5.66
CA TRP A 324 -17.08 3.25 -5.65
C TRP A 324 -17.06 2.50 -6.99
N ARG A 325 -15.92 2.56 -7.69
CA ARG A 325 -15.67 1.86 -8.96
C ARG A 325 -14.46 0.94 -8.80
N PRO A 326 -14.60 -0.38 -8.99
CA PRO A 326 -13.44 -1.24 -9.13
C PRO A 326 -12.71 -0.91 -10.44
N PHE A 327 -11.38 -1.01 -10.43
CA PHE A 327 -10.47 -0.62 -11.53
C PHE A 327 -10.68 -1.35 -12.87
N ARG A 328 -11.69 -2.21 -12.99
CA ARG A 328 -12.04 -2.99 -14.20
C ARG A 328 -13.55 -3.06 -14.47
N SER A 329 -14.36 -2.13 -13.94
CA SER A 329 -15.81 -2.12 -14.19
C SER A 329 -16.21 -0.86 -14.95
N GLU A 330 -16.57 -1.04 -16.22
CA GLU A 330 -17.26 -0.03 -17.03
C GLU A 330 -18.75 0.12 -16.63
N ALA A 331 -19.31 -0.86 -15.93
CA ALA A 331 -20.67 -0.80 -15.40
C ALA A 331 -20.77 0.15 -14.19
N GLY A 332 -21.86 0.93 -14.12
CA GLY A 332 -22.15 1.95 -13.12
C GLY A 332 -21.73 1.57 -11.70
N GLY A 333 -21.07 2.49 -11.00
CA GLY A 333 -20.49 2.15 -9.70
C GLY A 333 -21.51 2.12 -8.58
N THR A 334 -21.07 1.58 -7.44
CA THR A 334 -21.90 1.41 -6.24
C THR A 334 -21.79 2.65 -5.36
N PRO A 335 -22.90 3.21 -4.84
CA PRO A 335 -22.83 4.26 -3.83
C PRO A 335 -21.90 3.85 -2.70
N LEU A 336 -20.99 4.75 -2.28
CA LEU A 336 -19.99 4.42 -1.27
C LEU A 336 -20.64 3.93 0.04
N VAL A 337 -21.76 4.54 0.43
CA VAL A 337 -22.50 4.19 1.65
C VAL A 337 -23.04 2.77 1.60
N ASP A 338 -23.70 2.35 0.50
CA ASP A 338 -24.17 0.97 0.32
C ASP A 338 -23.02 -0.03 0.48
N ARG A 339 -21.87 0.30 -0.12
CA ARG A 339 -20.67 -0.54 -0.05
C ARG A 339 -20.15 -0.65 1.37
N LEU A 340 -20.08 0.46 2.10
CA LEU A 340 -19.66 0.51 3.50
C LEU A 340 -20.58 -0.34 4.38
N CYS A 341 -21.89 -0.17 4.26
CA CYS A 341 -22.89 -0.97 4.98
C CYS A 341 -22.75 -2.48 4.68
N SER A 342 -22.53 -2.84 3.42
CA SER A 342 -22.36 -4.23 3.00
C SER A 342 -21.06 -4.85 3.54
N ASP A 343 -19.94 -4.12 3.46
CA ASP A 343 -18.65 -4.58 3.99
C ASP A 343 -18.68 -4.66 5.54
N ARG A 344 -19.34 -3.71 6.21
CA ARG A 344 -19.61 -3.75 7.67
C ARG A 344 -20.41 -4.99 8.06
N ALA A 345 -21.53 -5.27 7.37
CA ALA A 345 -22.37 -6.44 7.64
C ALA A 345 -21.60 -7.75 7.50
N ARG A 346 -20.72 -7.84 6.49
CA ARG A 346 -19.83 -8.99 6.27
C ARG A 346 -18.79 -9.17 7.37
N VAL A 347 -18.34 -8.10 8.02
CA VAL A 347 -17.43 -8.18 9.18
C VAL A 347 -18.20 -8.60 10.42
N LEU A 348 -19.34 -7.98 10.71
CA LEU A 348 -20.23 -8.37 11.82
C LEU A 348 -20.58 -9.86 11.77
N ALA A 349 -20.92 -10.38 10.59
CA ALA A 349 -21.20 -11.80 10.41
C ALA A 349 -19.99 -12.71 10.71
N ARG A 350 -18.77 -12.28 10.37
CA ARG A 350 -17.52 -13.02 10.68
C ARG A 350 -17.18 -13.00 12.17
N MET A 351 -17.53 -11.93 12.87
CA MET A 351 -17.41 -11.80 14.33
C MET A 351 -18.50 -12.55 15.09
N GLY A 352 -19.45 -13.21 14.41
CA GLY A 352 -20.57 -13.89 15.04
C GLY A 352 -21.72 -12.97 15.47
N ARG A 353 -21.63 -11.66 15.24
CA ARG A 353 -22.68 -10.64 15.47
C ARG A 353 -23.75 -10.72 14.37
N ARG A 354 -24.39 -11.89 14.27
CA ARG A 354 -25.25 -12.28 13.14
C ARG A 354 -26.55 -11.48 13.05
N ALA A 355 -27.14 -11.11 14.18
CA ALA A 355 -28.36 -10.30 14.21
C ALA A 355 -28.13 -8.89 13.62
N GLU A 356 -27.04 -8.23 14.00
CA GLU A 356 -26.68 -6.91 13.49
C GLU A 356 -26.30 -6.94 12.00
N ALA A 357 -25.62 -8.01 11.57
CA ALA A 357 -25.36 -8.24 10.15
C ALA A 357 -26.68 -8.40 9.36
N ALA A 358 -27.63 -9.18 9.86
CA ALA A 358 -28.95 -9.37 9.25
C ALA A 358 -29.76 -8.07 9.17
N ALA A 359 -29.74 -7.25 10.23
CA ALA A 359 -30.36 -5.93 10.22
C ALA A 359 -29.75 -5.01 9.14
N SER A 360 -28.42 -5.00 9.03
CA SER A 360 -27.69 -4.22 8.02
C SER A 360 -28.01 -4.68 6.59
N TRP A 361 -28.09 -6.00 6.35
CA TRP A 361 -28.51 -6.52 5.05
C TRP A 361 -29.97 -6.24 4.75
N THR A 362 -30.86 -6.29 5.75
CA THR A 362 -32.29 -5.99 5.58
C THR A 362 -32.47 -4.54 5.11
N ALA A 363 -31.84 -3.58 5.80
CA ALA A 363 -31.88 -2.18 5.41
C ALA A 363 -31.41 -1.96 3.95
N LEU A 364 -30.28 -2.54 3.57
CA LEU A 364 -29.78 -2.46 2.19
C LEU A 364 -30.70 -3.15 1.16
N ALA A 365 -31.36 -4.22 1.56
CA ALA A 365 -32.24 -4.99 0.69
C ALA A 365 -33.58 -4.29 0.44
N GLU A 366 -34.08 -3.57 1.43
CA GLU A 366 -35.33 -2.81 1.40
C GLU A 366 -35.18 -1.45 0.71
N ASP A 367 -34.03 -0.79 0.86
CA ASP A 367 -33.71 0.47 0.16
C ASP A 367 -33.74 0.32 -1.38
N GLY A 368 -33.50 -0.88 -1.90
CA GLY A 368 -33.64 -1.17 -3.33
C GLY A 368 -32.46 -0.70 -4.19
N GLY A 369 -31.36 -0.24 -3.57
CA GLY A 369 -30.13 0.21 -4.22
C GLY A 369 -29.35 -0.87 -5.00
N SER A 370 -28.11 -0.54 -5.40
CA SER A 370 -27.32 -1.39 -6.31
C SER A 370 -26.95 -2.74 -5.70
N LEU A 371 -26.79 -2.79 -4.37
CA LEU A 371 -26.46 -4.01 -3.62
C LEU A 371 -27.68 -4.77 -3.09
N ALA A 372 -28.91 -4.26 -3.25
CA ALA A 372 -30.09 -4.83 -2.63
C ALA A 372 -30.32 -6.32 -2.98
N ALA A 373 -30.10 -6.75 -4.23
CA ALA A 373 -30.25 -8.15 -4.61
C ALA A 373 -29.20 -9.07 -3.96
N LEU A 374 -27.96 -8.57 -3.78
CA LEU A 374 -26.92 -9.30 -3.04
C LEU A 374 -27.27 -9.36 -1.54
N SER A 375 -27.80 -8.28 -0.97
CA SER A 375 -28.26 -8.26 0.42
C SER A 375 -29.41 -9.23 0.67
N TRP A 376 -30.38 -9.35 -0.26
CA TRP A 376 -31.42 -10.38 -0.20
C TRP A 376 -30.85 -11.81 -0.23
N ILE A 377 -29.76 -12.06 -0.98
CA ILE A 377 -29.06 -13.37 -0.96
C ILE A 377 -28.44 -13.64 0.41
N GLU A 378 -27.74 -12.65 0.98
CA GLU A 378 -27.13 -12.80 2.31
C GLU A 378 -28.18 -13.01 3.40
N LEU A 379 -29.31 -12.31 3.33
CA LEU A 379 -30.44 -12.53 4.22
C LEU A 379 -31.06 -13.93 4.03
N ALA A 380 -31.18 -14.42 2.80
CA ALA A 380 -31.64 -15.79 2.55
C ALA A 380 -30.71 -16.83 3.20
N LYS A 381 -29.39 -16.64 3.14
CA LYS A 381 -28.41 -17.50 3.83
C LYS A 381 -28.58 -17.42 5.35
N HIS A 382 -28.75 -16.22 5.89
CA HIS A 382 -28.94 -16.00 7.32
C HIS A 382 -30.19 -16.72 7.83
N ARG A 383 -31.36 -16.45 7.21
CA ARG A 383 -32.64 -17.07 7.59
C ARG A 383 -32.58 -18.59 7.51
N GLU A 384 -31.97 -19.13 6.46
CA GLU A 384 -31.87 -20.57 6.28
C GLU A 384 -30.99 -21.26 7.33
N HIS A 385 -29.79 -20.73 7.58
CA HIS A 385 -28.77 -21.44 8.35
C HIS A 385 -28.77 -21.06 9.83
N VAL A 386 -29.18 -19.83 10.15
CA VAL A 386 -29.14 -19.25 11.50
C VAL A 386 -30.52 -19.34 12.14
N GLU A 387 -31.53 -18.69 11.54
CA GLU A 387 -32.89 -18.65 12.10
C GLU A 387 -33.69 -19.94 11.86
N ARG A 388 -33.22 -20.78 10.90
CA ARG A 388 -33.93 -21.98 10.41
C ARG A 388 -35.31 -21.67 9.82
N ASP A 389 -35.53 -20.43 9.39
CA ASP A 389 -36.72 -19.98 8.68
C ASP A 389 -36.60 -20.27 7.17
N LEU A 390 -36.99 -21.48 6.77
CA LEU A 390 -37.01 -21.90 5.36
C LEU A 390 -37.99 -21.07 4.50
N PRO A 391 -39.24 -20.79 4.94
CA PRO A 391 -40.15 -19.90 4.22
C PRO A 391 -39.56 -18.51 3.96
N GLY A 392 -39.04 -17.83 4.97
CA GLY A 392 -38.47 -16.49 4.81
C GLY A 392 -37.16 -16.47 4.03
N ALA A 393 -36.36 -17.55 4.09
CA ALA A 393 -35.20 -17.72 3.21
C ALA A 393 -35.61 -17.84 1.73
N LEU A 394 -36.67 -18.59 1.43
CA LEU A 394 -37.20 -18.73 0.08
C LEU A 394 -37.79 -17.40 -0.43
N GLU A 395 -38.49 -16.65 0.41
CA GLU A 395 -39.01 -15.34 0.02
C GLU A 395 -37.89 -14.33 -0.26
N ALA A 396 -36.85 -14.29 0.58
CA ALA A 396 -35.66 -13.46 0.33
C ALA A 396 -35.00 -13.82 -1.00
N ALA A 397 -34.81 -15.11 -1.30
CA ALA A 397 -34.26 -15.56 -2.58
C ALA A 397 -35.16 -15.18 -3.78
N ARG A 398 -36.49 -15.23 -3.63
CA ARG A 398 -37.43 -14.79 -4.68
C ARG A 398 -37.36 -13.29 -4.91
N ARG A 399 -37.19 -12.47 -3.87
CA ARG A 399 -36.97 -11.02 -4.00
C ARG A 399 -35.70 -10.72 -4.79
N ALA A 400 -34.58 -11.36 -4.44
CA ALA A 400 -33.34 -11.26 -5.21
C ALA A 400 -33.54 -11.66 -6.70
N ALA A 401 -34.28 -12.74 -6.95
CA ALA A 401 -34.57 -13.22 -8.31
C ALA A 401 -35.39 -12.22 -9.13
N ARG A 402 -36.42 -11.61 -8.55
CA ARG A 402 -37.20 -10.55 -9.22
C ARG A 402 -36.32 -9.36 -9.63
N MET A 403 -35.38 -8.98 -8.77
CA MET A 403 -34.44 -7.89 -9.07
C MET A 403 -33.44 -8.28 -10.16
N ALA A 404 -32.89 -9.49 -10.12
CA ALA A 404 -31.99 -9.99 -11.16
C ALA A 404 -32.69 -10.09 -12.53
N GLU A 405 -33.93 -10.58 -12.56
CA GLU A 405 -34.76 -10.67 -13.76
C GLU A 405 -34.98 -9.29 -14.40
N ARG A 406 -35.39 -8.29 -13.61
CA ARG A 406 -35.55 -6.90 -14.08
C ARG A 406 -34.24 -6.32 -14.62
N ALA A 407 -33.12 -6.58 -13.95
CA ALA A 407 -31.81 -6.11 -14.39
C ALA A 407 -31.39 -6.77 -15.72
N ARG A 408 -31.67 -8.07 -15.89
CA ARG A 408 -31.44 -8.79 -17.15
C ARG A 408 -32.26 -8.22 -18.31
N LEU A 409 -33.56 -7.97 -18.08
CA LEU A 409 -34.46 -7.39 -19.10
C LEU A 409 -34.03 -5.98 -19.54
N THR A 410 -33.35 -5.24 -18.67
CA THR A 410 -32.80 -3.90 -18.98
C THR A 410 -31.37 -3.95 -19.52
N GLY A 411 -30.90 -5.13 -19.96
CA GLY A 411 -29.55 -5.31 -20.53
C GLY A 411 -28.41 -5.21 -19.52
N ARG A 412 -28.71 -5.31 -18.22
CA ARG A 412 -27.74 -5.22 -17.12
C ARG A 412 -27.78 -6.48 -16.24
N PRO A 413 -27.45 -7.67 -16.78
CA PRO A 413 -27.55 -8.92 -16.04
C PRO A 413 -26.68 -8.91 -14.77
N ARG A 414 -27.20 -9.48 -13.69
CA ARG A 414 -26.49 -9.58 -12.39
C ARG A 414 -25.95 -11.00 -12.23
N LEU A 415 -24.92 -11.33 -13.01
CA LEU A 415 -24.41 -12.69 -13.18
C LEU A 415 -24.07 -13.41 -11.85
N GLU A 416 -23.51 -12.70 -10.87
CA GLU A 416 -23.20 -13.25 -9.55
C GLU A 416 -24.48 -13.67 -8.79
N VAL A 417 -25.49 -12.79 -8.79
CA VAL A 417 -26.80 -13.01 -8.15
C VAL A 417 -27.51 -14.17 -8.85
N GLU A 418 -27.54 -14.17 -10.19
CA GLU A 418 -28.17 -15.24 -10.97
C GLU A 418 -27.50 -16.60 -10.72
N ARG A 419 -26.17 -16.65 -10.67
CA ARG A 419 -25.41 -17.88 -10.38
C ARG A 419 -25.76 -18.45 -9.01
N ASP A 420 -25.83 -17.63 -7.97
CA ASP A 420 -26.22 -18.08 -6.62
C ASP A 420 -27.67 -18.61 -6.63
N LEU A 421 -28.59 -17.89 -7.27
CA LEU A 421 -30.01 -18.24 -7.30
C LEU A 421 -30.33 -19.54 -8.06
N ARG A 422 -29.58 -19.87 -9.12
CA ARG A 422 -29.74 -21.13 -9.88
C ARG A 422 -29.70 -22.37 -9.00
N SER A 423 -28.82 -22.38 -7.99
CA SER A 423 -28.73 -23.50 -7.05
C SER A 423 -29.62 -23.30 -5.81
N ARG A 424 -29.74 -22.07 -5.31
CA ARG A 424 -30.47 -21.77 -4.08
C ARG A 424 -31.97 -22.01 -4.17
N LEU A 425 -32.63 -21.54 -5.24
CA LEU A 425 -34.09 -21.60 -5.34
C LEU A 425 -34.63 -23.05 -5.41
N PRO A 426 -34.12 -23.95 -6.29
CA PRO A 426 -34.57 -25.34 -6.32
C PRO A 426 -34.31 -26.06 -5.00
N ARG A 427 -33.15 -25.82 -4.39
CA ARG A 427 -32.75 -26.42 -3.11
C ARG A 427 -33.69 -26.01 -1.96
N LEU A 428 -33.98 -24.71 -1.83
CA LEU A 428 -34.90 -24.21 -0.80
C LEU A 428 -36.33 -24.75 -1.00
N ARG A 429 -36.83 -24.77 -2.24
CA ARG A 429 -38.15 -25.36 -2.58
C ARG A 429 -38.22 -26.84 -2.21
N GLY A 430 -37.20 -27.62 -2.59
CA GLY A 430 -37.15 -29.05 -2.29
C GLY A 430 -37.00 -29.35 -0.79
N ARG A 431 -36.32 -28.49 -0.02
CA ARG A 431 -36.28 -28.62 1.45
C ARG A 431 -37.62 -28.31 2.09
N LEU A 432 -38.28 -27.22 1.68
CA LEU A 432 -39.60 -26.85 2.20
C LEU A 432 -40.67 -27.90 1.86
N GLY A 433 -40.63 -28.47 0.65
CA GLY A 433 -41.51 -29.57 0.24
C GLY A 433 -41.31 -30.86 1.03
N ARG A 434 -40.08 -31.15 1.49
CA ARG A 434 -39.80 -32.31 2.35
C ARG A 434 -40.16 -32.06 3.82
N SER A 435 -40.06 -30.83 4.29
CA SER A 435 -40.43 -30.44 5.65
C SER A 435 -41.94 -30.28 5.86
N SER A 436 -42.73 -30.18 4.78
CA SER A 436 -44.19 -30.05 4.81
C SER A 436 -44.94 -31.37 4.67
N VAL A 437 -44.25 -32.51 4.74
CA VAL A 437 -44.87 -33.85 4.82
C VAL A 437 -44.74 -34.38 6.25
N PRO A 438 -45.72 -34.15 7.16
CA PRO A 438 -45.92 -35.02 8.31
C PRO A 438 -46.38 -36.39 7.80
N GLY A 439 -45.85 -37.46 8.39
CA GLY A 439 -46.02 -38.84 7.93
C GLY A 439 -47.45 -39.21 7.55
N VAL A 440 -47.68 -39.41 6.25
CA VAL A 440 -48.65 -40.37 5.77
C VAL A 440 -47.86 -41.60 5.38
N ARG A 441 -47.87 -42.61 6.25
CA ARG A 441 -47.68 -43.99 5.81
C ARG A 441 -48.85 -44.29 4.88
N LEU A 442 -48.63 -44.26 3.58
CA LEU A 442 -49.53 -44.91 2.63
C LEU A 442 -49.35 -46.42 2.81
N THR A 443 -49.98 -46.98 3.84
CA THR A 443 -50.35 -48.38 3.85
C THR A 443 -51.49 -48.55 2.85
N GLY A 444 -51.26 -49.36 1.82
CA GLY A 444 -52.33 -49.93 1.01
C GLY A 444 -52.42 -49.40 -0.42
N TRP A 445 -51.46 -49.77 -1.26
CA TRP A 445 -51.81 -50.37 -2.55
C TRP A 445 -50.67 -51.30 -2.99
N ALA A 446 -50.95 -52.60 -3.00
CA ALA A 446 -50.15 -53.64 -3.66
C ALA A 446 -51.07 -54.36 -4.68
N PRO A 447 -50.54 -55.17 -5.60
CA PRO A 447 -50.25 -54.74 -6.97
C PRO A 447 -51.05 -55.56 -8.01
N ALA A 448 -51.08 -55.10 -9.25
CA ALA A 448 -51.26 -55.97 -10.41
C ALA A 448 -50.02 -55.86 -11.30
N GLY A 449 -49.19 -56.91 -11.33
CA GLY A 449 -48.13 -57.09 -12.33
C GLY A 449 -48.66 -57.87 -13.54
N PRO A 450 -47.78 -58.53 -14.32
CA PRO A 450 -46.56 -58.03 -14.93
C PRO A 450 -46.57 -58.26 -16.47
N GLY A 451 -45.74 -57.52 -17.22
CA GLY A 451 -45.56 -57.77 -18.67
C GLY A 451 -44.42 -56.97 -19.29
N ALA A 452 -43.28 -57.66 -19.44
CA ALA A 452 -42.06 -57.41 -20.23
C ALA A 452 -42.13 -56.29 -21.32
N ALA A 453 -41.21 -55.31 -21.31
CA ALA A 453 -39.81 -55.31 -21.79
C ALA A 453 -39.68 -54.79 -23.24
N GLU A 454 -38.82 -53.77 -23.41
CA GLU A 454 -37.83 -53.59 -24.49
C GLU A 454 -37.66 -52.16 -25.03
N LEU A 455 -36.40 -51.71 -24.93
CA LEU A 455 -35.54 -51.06 -25.94
C LEU A 455 -35.98 -49.75 -26.61
N ILE A 456 -35.21 -48.68 -26.37
CA ILE A 456 -35.04 -47.57 -27.31
C ILE A 456 -33.58 -47.13 -27.34
N GLU A 457 -32.97 -47.19 -28.53
CA GLU A 457 -31.90 -46.36 -29.14
C GLU A 457 -31.89 -46.74 -30.65
N PRO A 458 -31.30 -45.97 -31.59
CA PRO A 458 -31.55 -44.58 -31.99
C PRO A 458 -31.68 -44.44 -33.54
N PHE A 459 -31.83 -43.23 -34.13
CA PHE A 459 -31.06 -42.73 -35.31
C PHE A 459 -31.60 -41.39 -35.91
N SER A 460 -30.69 -40.40 -35.97
CA SER A 460 -30.39 -39.38 -37.00
C SER A 460 -31.43 -38.76 -37.95
N HIS A 461 -31.33 -37.44 -38.18
CA HIS A 461 -30.87 -36.85 -39.46
C HIS A 461 -30.51 -35.35 -39.37
N ARG A 462 -29.46 -34.98 -40.12
CA ARG A 462 -28.89 -33.64 -40.43
C ARG A 462 -29.46 -33.13 -41.78
N PRO A 463 -29.35 -31.82 -42.17
CA PRO A 463 -28.12 -31.18 -42.73
C PRO A 463 -27.98 -29.68 -42.32
N GLY A 464 -26.95 -28.88 -42.58
CA GLY A 464 -25.69 -28.89 -43.36
C GLY A 464 -25.10 -27.45 -43.39
N ILE A 465 -23.95 -27.25 -44.05
CA ILE A 465 -23.13 -25.99 -44.22
C ILE A 465 -22.17 -25.75 -43.04
N GLY A 466 -20.86 -25.46 -43.15
CA GLY A 466 -19.94 -25.18 -44.27
C GLY A 466 -18.78 -24.32 -43.73
N GLN A 467 -17.60 -24.95 -43.55
CA GLN A 467 -16.21 -24.48 -43.32
C GLN A 467 -15.85 -23.03 -42.89
N ALA A 468 -14.97 -22.90 -41.87
CA ALA A 468 -13.69 -22.14 -41.96
C ALA A 468 -12.75 -22.31 -40.72
N ARG A 469 -11.56 -22.89 -40.99
CA ARG A 469 -10.19 -22.72 -40.44
C ARG A 469 -9.89 -22.52 -38.92
N GLN A 470 -9.04 -23.41 -38.39
CA GLN A 470 -8.28 -23.31 -37.13
C GLN A 470 -6.93 -22.57 -37.29
N PRO A 471 -6.36 -22.06 -36.19
CA PRO A 471 -4.96 -22.34 -35.80
C PRO A 471 -4.84 -22.74 -34.29
N PRO A 472 -3.65 -23.16 -33.78
CA PRO A 472 -3.53 -24.38 -32.98
C PRO A 472 -3.42 -24.21 -31.47
N SER A 473 -3.71 -25.32 -30.78
CA SER A 473 -3.47 -25.62 -29.37
C SER A 473 -1.99 -25.88 -29.09
N LEU A 474 -1.49 -25.38 -27.95
CA LEU A 474 -0.28 -25.87 -27.32
C LEU A 474 -0.58 -26.28 -25.87
N ASP A 475 -0.21 -27.53 -25.60
CA ASP A 475 -0.35 -28.29 -24.38
C ASP A 475 0.36 -27.68 -23.18
N CYS A 476 -0.20 -27.89 -21.98
CA CYS A 476 0.55 -27.86 -20.73
C CYS A 476 0.35 -29.20 -20.03
N GLN A 477 1.33 -30.07 -20.19
CA GLN A 477 1.45 -31.33 -19.46
C GLN A 477 1.87 -31.06 -18.02
N THR A 478 1.16 -31.73 -17.14
CA THR A 478 1.46 -31.97 -15.72
C THR A 478 2.72 -32.83 -15.57
N GLY A 479 3.65 -32.38 -14.72
CA GLY A 479 4.79 -33.16 -14.24
C GLY A 479 4.79 -33.17 -12.71
N ASP A 480 4.57 -34.36 -12.17
CA ASP A 480 4.50 -34.74 -10.76
C ASP A 480 5.92 -34.88 -10.17
N HIS A 481 6.18 -34.33 -8.98
CA HIS A 481 7.31 -34.78 -8.14
C HIS A 481 6.97 -34.60 -6.66
N ARG A 482 6.62 -35.73 -6.04
CA ARG A 482 6.69 -35.95 -4.58
C ARG A 482 8.14 -36.19 -4.17
N GLY A 483 8.51 -35.66 -3.00
CA GLY A 483 9.51 -36.28 -2.11
C GLY A 483 10.56 -35.34 -1.53
N GLN A 484 10.32 -34.85 -0.31
CA GLN A 484 10.99 -35.30 0.92
C GLN A 484 11.02 -34.19 1.98
N VAL A 485 10.53 -34.57 3.16
CA VAL A 485 10.51 -33.81 4.41
C VAL A 485 11.82 -34.06 5.15
N GLN A 486 12.56 -33.01 5.50
CA GLN A 486 13.58 -33.08 6.57
C GLN A 486 13.66 -31.76 7.35
N GLY A 487 13.48 -31.88 8.67
CA GLY A 487 14.33 -31.24 9.69
C GLY A 487 14.11 -29.78 10.04
N ALA A 488 13.25 -29.51 11.04
CA ALA A 488 13.29 -28.27 11.81
C ALA A 488 14.37 -28.34 12.90
N PRO A 489 15.17 -27.28 13.15
CA PRO A 489 16.04 -27.23 14.32
C PRO A 489 15.32 -26.64 15.54
N ARG A 490 15.45 -27.38 16.66
CA ARG A 490 15.01 -27.05 18.01
C ARG A 490 15.83 -25.87 18.58
N ARG A 491 15.16 -24.97 19.31
CA ARG A 491 15.79 -23.99 20.20
C ARG A 491 16.20 -24.68 21.51
N PRO A 492 17.36 -24.37 22.11
CA PRO A 492 17.65 -24.72 23.49
C PRO A 492 17.10 -23.65 24.44
N GLY A 493 16.53 -24.08 25.56
CA GLY A 493 16.15 -23.22 26.68
C GLY A 493 17.32 -22.98 27.63
N SER A 494 17.25 -21.88 28.38
CA SER A 494 17.96 -21.73 29.65
C SER A 494 17.02 -21.11 30.68
N ALA A 495 16.89 -21.78 31.81
CA ALA A 495 16.26 -21.27 33.02
C ALA A 495 17.27 -20.45 33.83
N ALA A 496 16.80 -19.37 34.48
CA ALA A 496 17.17 -18.93 35.84
C ALA A 496 16.59 -17.53 36.12
N GLY A 497 15.73 -17.41 37.14
CA GLY A 497 15.61 -16.18 37.94
C GLY A 497 16.78 -16.10 38.96
N PRO A 498 16.84 -15.11 39.88
CA PRO A 498 15.70 -14.55 40.60
C PRO A 498 15.78 -13.04 40.96
N ALA A 499 14.78 -12.62 41.76
CA ALA A 499 14.82 -11.60 42.82
C ALA A 499 14.46 -10.13 42.49
N ASN A 500 13.30 -9.76 43.04
CA ASN A 500 12.84 -8.42 43.41
C ASN A 500 13.51 -8.01 44.75
N PRO A 501 13.61 -6.71 45.10
CA PRO A 501 12.67 -6.22 46.12
C PRO A 501 12.26 -4.73 46.01
N GLY A 502 10.97 -4.47 46.28
CA GLY A 502 10.53 -3.62 47.42
C GLY A 502 10.37 -2.09 47.27
N GLY A 503 9.17 -1.61 47.68
CA GLY A 503 8.87 -0.24 48.17
C GLY A 503 8.04 0.62 47.19
N ASN A 504 6.72 0.82 47.28
CA ASN A 504 5.77 1.26 48.32
C ASN A 504 5.55 2.79 48.42
N HIS A 505 4.26 3.16 48.62
CA HIS A 505 3.63 4.47 48.83
C HIS A 505 3.37 5.33 47.57
N GLY A 506 2.19 5.90 47.32
CA GLY A 506 0.97 6.14 48.13
C GLY A 506 0.51 7.59 47.88
N GLY A 507 -0.77 7.82 47.55
CA GLY A 507 -1.30 9.18 47.44
C GLY A 507 -2.59 9.34 46.63
N GLN A 508 -3.71 9.07 47.27
CA GLN A 508 -5.07 9.41 46.84
C GLN A 508 -5.43 10.88 47.18
N GLU A 509 -6.36 11.41 46.36
CA GLU A 509 -7.43 12.36 46.72
C GLU A 509 -7.11 13.79 47.18
N ARG A 510 -7.63 14.78 46.43
CA ARG A 510 -8.74 15.59 46.95
C ARG A 510 -9.53 16.35 45.87
N ILE A 511 -10.82 16.03 45.83
CA ILE A 511 -11.92 16.85 45.31
C ILE A 511 -12.18 17.97 46.32
N THR A 512 -12.40 19.20 45.86
CA THR A 512 -13.42 20.09 46.45
C THR A 512 -14.01 21.00 45.38
N ARG A 513 -15.33 21.17 45.50
CA ARG A 513 -16.29 21.88 44.66
C ARG A 513 -17.08 22.78 45.63
N ALA A 514 -17.52 23.95 45.17
CA ALA A 514 -18.47 24.91 45.77
C ALA A 514 -17.92 26.33 45.57
N ASP A 515 -18.65 27.40 45.27
CA ASP A 515 -20.06 27.69 44.98
C ASP A 515 -20.02 29.05 44.24
N GLN A 516 -20.75 29.26 43.14
CA GLN A 516 -22.13 29.72 43.06
C GLN A 516 -22.37 31.18 43.49
N VAL A 517 -23.12 31.90 42.63
CA VAL A 517 -24.19 32.87 42.94
C VAL A 517 -23.97 34.37 42.61
N THR A 518 -24.87 34.84 41.73
CA THR A 518 -25.49 36.18 41.56
C THR A 518 -24.67 37.37 41.08
N ASP A 519 -25.25 38.41 40.48
CA ASP A 519 -26.43 38.65 39.63
C ASP A 519 -26.42 40.18 39.37
N ALA A 520 -27.16 40.59 38.34
CA ALA A 520 -27.87 41.88 38.25
C ALA A 520 -27.15 43.22 37.93
N ALA A 521 -27.82 43.87 36.97
CA ALA A 521 -28.06 45.31 36.79
C ALA A 521 -26.90 46.19 36.28
N GLY A 522 -27.08 47.12 35.34
CA GLY A 522 -28.27 47.71 34.73
C GLY A 522 -27.90 49.10 34.19
N GLY A 523 -28.71 49.63 33.26
CA GLY A 523 -28.67 51.04 32.82
C GLY A 523 -28.23 51.24 31.37
N HIS A 524 -29.14 51.28 30.39
CA HIS A 524 -29.95 52.42 29.94
C HIS A 524 -29.16 53.61 29.37
N GLY A 525 -29.42 53.90 28.09
CA GLY A 525 -29.01 55.14 27.41
C GLY A 525 -29.41 55.14 25.94
N ARG A 526 -30.65 55.55 25.65
CA ARG A 526 -31.26 55.71 24.31
C ARG A 526 -30.67 56.94 23.59
N HIS A 527 -30.63 56.92 22.25
CA HIS A 527 -31.26 57.95 21.39
C HIS A 527 -31.24 57.53 19.91
N ALA A 528 -32.35 57.81 19.24
CA ALA A 528 -32.69 57.47 17.86
C ALA A 528 -32.54 58.67 16.92
N ALA A 529 -32.25 58.42 15.63
CA ALA A 529 -32.79 59.16 14.47
C ALA A 529 -32.40 58.47 13.14
N HIS A 530 -33.39 58.26 12.27
CA HIS A 530 -33.36 57.89 10.84
C HIS A 530 -33.30 59.16 9.95
N PRO A 531 -33.32 59.12 8.59
CA PRO A 531 -32.97 58.09 7.59
C PRO A 531 -32.10 58.65 6.42
N GLU A 532 -31.92 57.83 5.37
CA GLU A 532 -31.77 58.14 3.92
C GLU A 532 -30.53 57.58 3.19
N ALA A 533 -30.85 56.57 2.37
CA ALA A 533 -30.55 56.39 0.95
C ALA A 533 -29.12 56.61 0.38
N ALA A 534 -28.73 55.54 -0.34
CA ALA A 534 -28.00 55.51 -1.62
C ALA A 534 -26.51 55.09 -1.59
N LEU A 535 -26.22 54.24 -2.58
CA LEU A 535 -24.95 53.93 -3.25
C LEU A 535 -24.10 52.77 -2.71
N GLN A 536 -23.74 51.93 -3.69
CA GLN A 536 -22.92 50.72 -3.65
C GLN A 536 -21.41 51.03 -3.40
N PRO A 537 -20.52 50.03 -3.47
CA PRO A 537 -19.95 49.30 -2.35
C PRO A 537 -18.49 49.72 -2.06
N PRO A 538 -17.94 49.59 -0.85
CA PRO A 538 -16.52 49.79 -0.66
C PRO A 538 -15.76 48.47 -0.44
N HIS A 539 -14.66 48.38 -1.20
CA HIS A 539 -13.39 47.82 -0.76
C HIS A 539 -13.12 48.10 0.72
N VAL A 540 -12.65 47.09 1.46
CA VAL A 540 -12.06 47.28 2.79
C VAL A 540 -10.58 46.95 2.74
N GLN A 541 -9.74 47.98 2.86
CA GLN A 541 -8.37 47.87 3.38
C GLN A 541 -8.34 48.38 4.83
N ARG A 542 -7.86 47.47 5.69
CA ARG A 542 -7.16 47.58 6.99
C ARG A 542 -6.88 48.98 7.57
N THR A 543 -7.06 49.14 8.88
CA THR A 543 -6.01 49.09 9.96
C THR A 543 -6.66 49.41 11.33
N THR A 544 -6.70 48.47 12.29
CA THR A 544 -5.82 48.23 13.47
C THR A 544 -6.30 48.82 14.80
N LEU A 545 -6.47 47.97 15.82
CA LEU A 545 -5.78 47.94 17.13
C LEU A 545 -6.35 46.74 17.94
N ALA A 546 -5.59 45.66 18.16
CA ALA A 546 -4.89 45.26 19.41
C ALA A 546 -5.84 44.70 20.49
N GLY A 547 -5.69 43.53 21.14
CA GLY A 547 -4.76 42.39 21.18
C GLY A 547 -5.59 41.18 21.70
N GLY A 548 -5.11 39.97 22.01
CA GLY A 548 -3.84 39.27 21.89
C GLY A 548 -4.15 37.75 21.97
N GLU A 549 -3.09 36.93 21.92
CA GLU A 549 -3.08 35.48 22.18
C GLU A 549 -3.59 34.53 21.07
N HIS A 550 -2.69 34.12 20.17
CA HIS A 550 -2.49 32.73 19.70
C HIS A 550 -1.40 32.72 18.59
N GLN A 551 -0.17 32.34 18.93
CA GLN A 551 0.91 32.05 17.98
C GLN A 551 1.47 30.66 18.26
N LEU A 552 1.28 29.74 17.32
CA LEU A 552 2.16 28.61 17.01
C LEU A 552 1.57 27.83 15.82
N LEU A 553 1.88 28.28 14.59
CA LEU A 553 1.90 27.52 13.30
C LEU A 553 1.91 28.49 12.11
N ALA A 554 3.03 29.20 11.88
CA ALA A 554 3.23 29.95 10.64
C ALA A 554 4.71 30.31 10.38
N ARG A 555 5.59 29.31 10.22
CA ARG A 555 6.90 29.51 9.56
C ARG A 555 7.32 28.27 8.77
N ALA A 556 6.65 28.07 7.63
CA ALA A 556 7.11 27.22 6.52
C ALA A 556 6.59 27.78 5.18
N ARG A 557 6.72 29.10 5.02
CA ARG A 557 6.52 29.82 3.76
C ARG A 557 7.57 30.93 3.67
N GLN A 558 8.81 30.52 3.44
CA GLN A 558 9.83 31.25 2.69
C GLN A 558 10.86 30.23 2.23
#